data_AF-A0A6H0CU72-F1
#
_entry.id   AF-A0A6H0CU72-F1
#
_cell.length_a   1.000
_cell.length_b   1.000
_cell.length_c   1.000
_cell.angle_alpha   90.00
_cell.angle_beta   90.00
_cell.angle_gamma   90.00
#
_symmetry.space_group_name_H-M   'P 1'
#
loop_
_entity.id
_entity.type
_entity.pdbx_description
1 polymer ?
#
loop_
_entity_poly.entity_id
_entity_poly.type
_entity_poly.pdbx_seq_one_letter_code
_entity_poly.pdbx_strand_id
1 'polypeptide(L)'
;MPDEAGGPTVDLWSLAEDVVVEPGDLEGELVLSGRWGTERVTAPRPVVEEALRRMELGPVLLANLAPRADDAAGRDDWYCLSLHLERLSHLIVRTLGIDDLAGPLLSAMPVSPVARFALARLPGRRPVRLPSGASLTVGRDGVSVQSPGSSYRVLVHRPEAVWVLGRLAWPVTPDQVSAALALPAGVAERIMDYLAAAGMTAAVEEERVPSSVFRRGDAGSGGGRLTAARETPTEAGRPGAVTAASPPPGRCGSRPPGCGPGASSPPS
;
A
#
# COMPACT_ATOMS: atom_id res chain seq x y z
N MET A 1 -5.97 30.67 -23.71
CA MET A 1 -5.30 30.23 -22.48
C MET A 1 -5.99 28.94 -22.07
N PRO A 2 -5.38 27.75 -22.23
CA PRO A 2 -5.92 26.55 -21.63
C PRO A 2 -5.81 26.66 -20.11
N ASP A 3 -6.83 26.17 -19.43
CA ASP A 3 -7.10 26.44 -18.02
C ASP A 3 -6.11 25.72 -17.09
N GLU A 4 -5.76 26.31 -15.95
CA GLU A 4 -5.05 25.63 -14.85
C GLU A 4 -6.03 24.74 -14.05
N ALA A 5 -6.87 23.96 -14.76
CA ALA A 5 -7.96 23.15 -14.21
C ALA A 5 -7.48 21.87 -13.49
N GLY A 6 -6.38 21.99 -12.75
CA GLY A 6 -5.84 20.97 -11.86
C GLY A 6 -5.67 21.55 -10.46
N GLY A 7 -6.64 21.27 -9.58
CA GLY A 7 -6.52 21.61 -8.16
C GLY A 7 -5.26 20.98 -7.54
N PRO A 8 -4.75 21.53 -6.43
CA PRO A 8 -3.63 20.92 -5.71
C PRO A 8 -3.98 19.48 -5.30
N THR A 9 -2.99 18.58 -5.33
CA THR A 9 -3.20 17.22 -4.84
C THR A 9 -3.28 17.20 -3.31
N VAL A 10 -4.26 16.50 -2.75
CA VAL A 10 -4.43 16.32 -1.31
C VAL A 10 -4.04 14.90 -0.87
N ASP A 11 -3.45 14.80 0.32
CA ASP A 11 -2.96 13.56 0.92
C ASP A 11 -3.82 13.25 2.16
N LEU A 12 -4.76 12.32 1.98
CA LEU A 12 -5.77 11.96 2.96
C LEU A 12 -5.41 10.63 3.66
N TRP A 13 -5.72 10.58 4.95
CA TRP A 13 -5.40 9.47 5.84
C TRP A 13 -6.69 8.96 6.47
N SER A 14 -6.94 7.66 6.45
CA SER A 14 -7.99 7.04 7.27
C SER A 14 -7.43 5.78 7.93
N LEU A 15 -8.16 5.25 8.91
CA LEU A 15 -7.97 3.86 9.29
C LEU A 15 -8.56 2.94 8.20
N ALA A 16 -8.16 1.68 8.20
CA ALA A 16 -8.80 0.66 7.37
C ALA A 16 -10.23 0.38 7.90
N GLU A 17 -11.14 -0.03 7.01
CA GLU A 17 -12.57 -0.25 7.32
C GLU A 17 -12.82 -1.27 8.44
N ASP A 18 -11.86 -2.17 8.68
CA ASP A 18 -11.91 -3.20 9.72
C ASP A 18 -11.29 -2.78 11.07
N VAL A 19 -10.86 -1.52 11.20
CA VAL A 19 -10.18 -1.00 12.40
C VAL A 19 -11.13 -0.12 13.21
N VAL A 20 -11.31 -0.47 14.49
CA VAL A 20 -12.09 0.27 15.48
C VAL A 20 -11.16 0.88 16.53
N VAL A 21 -11.47 2.07 17.03
CA VAL A 21 -10.72 2.76 18.09
C VAL A 21 -11.56 2.81 19.37
N GLU A 22 -11.07 2.15 20.42
CA GLU A 22 -11.74 2.07 21.72
C GLU A 22 -10.83 2.65 22.82
N PRO A 23 -11.40 3.21 23.92
CA PRO A 23 -10.63 3.50 25.12
C PRO A 23 -10.12 2.19 25.75
N GLY A 24 -8.90 2.21 26.28
CA GLY A 24 -8.30 1.06 26.96
C GLY A 24 -8.72 0.88 28.41
N ASP A 25 -8.15 -0.16 29.05
CA ASP A 25 -8.38 -0.47 30.47
C ASP A 25 -7.71 0.56 31.40
N LEU A 26 -6.65 1.23 30.91
CA LEU A 26 -5.91 2.25 31.64
C LEU A 26 -6.36 3.67 31.21
N GLU A 27 -6.36 4.59 32.17
CA GLU A 27 -6.66 6.00 31.90
C GLU A 27 -5.66 6.58 30.88
N GLY A 28 -6.18 7.13 29.78
CA GLY A 28 -5.37 7.62 28.68
C GLY A 28 -4.72 6.51 27.83
N GLU A 29 -5.27 5.29 27.79
CA GLU A 29 -4.93 4.29 26.77
C GLU A 29 -5.95 4.32 25.62
N LEU A 30 -5.47 4.19 24.38
CA LEU A 30 -6.30 3.87 23.22
C LEU A 30 -5.93 2.49 22.67
N VAL A 31 -6.96 1.76 22.27
CA VAL A 31 -6.89 0.38 21.75
C VAL A 31 -7.43 0.40 20.33
N LEU A 32 -6.58 0.06 19.36
CA LEU A 32 -6.97 -0.09 17.96
C LEU A 32 -7.09 -1.58 17.65
N SER A 33 -8.29 -2.05 17.33
CA SER A 33 -8.56 -3.45 17.03
C SER A 33 -8.91 -3.62 15.55
N GLY A 34 -8.21 -4.53 14.86
CA GLY A 34 -8.46 -4.86 13.45
C GLY A 34 -7.99 -6.27 13.07
N ARG A 35 -8.00 -6.60 11.78
CA ARG A 35 -7.76 -7.99 11.31
C ARG A 35 -6.40 -8.61 11.63
N TRP A 36 -5.41 -7.83 12.04
CA TRP A 36 -4.09 -8.33 12.46
C TRP A 36 -3.90 -8.39 13.98
N GLY A 37 -4.94 -8.09 14.75
CA GLY A 37 -4.92 -8.04 16.21
C GLY A 37 -5.14 -6.64 16.75
N THR A 38 -4.51 -6.36 17.88
CA THR A 38 -4.78 -5.16 18.69
C THR A 38 -3.50 -4.38 18.95
N GLU A 39 -3.49 -3.10 18.55
CA GLU A 39 -2.44 -2.14 18.82
C GLU A 39 -2.81 -1.23 20.00
N ARG A 40 -1.86 -0.93 20.87
CA ARG A 40 -2.06 -0.09 22.07
C ARG A 40 -1.28 1.21 21.96
N VAL A 41 -1.95 2.33 22.25
CA VAL A 41 -1.35 3.66 22.35
C VAL A 41 -1.51 4.14 23.79
N THR A 42 -0.45 4.03 24.58
CA THR A 42 -0.42 4.47 25.97
C THR A 42 -0.10 5.96 26.06
N ALA A 43 -0.93 6.73 26.77
CA ALA A 43 -0.81 8.18 26.97
C ALA A 43 -0.61 8.97 25.65
N PRO A 44 -1.51 8.85 24.65
CA PRO A 44 -1.44 9.68 23.46
C PRO A 44 -1.63 11.16 23.82
N ARG A 45 -0.93 12.06 23.12
CA ARG A 45 -1.26 13.49 23.17
C ARG A 45 -2.65 13.71 22.56
N PRO A 46 -3.42 14.73 22.98
CA PRO A 46 -4.77 14.99 22.46
C PRO A 46 -4.87 15.09 20.93
N VAL A 47 -3.82 15.60 20.27
CA VAL A 47 -3.73 15.64 18.80
C VAL A 47 -3.75 14.25 18.15
N VAL A 48 -3.20 13.23 18.82
CA VAL A 48 -3.11 11.85 18.35
C VAL A 48 -4.46 11.15 18.54
N GLU A 49 -5.09 11.33 19.70
CA GLU A 49 -6.44 10.84 19.98
C GLU A 49 -7.45 11.39 18.98
N GLU A 50 -7.48 12.72 18.79
CA GLU A 50 -8.40 13.37 17.84
C GLU A 50 -8.10 12.98 16.39
N ALA A 51 -6.82 12.78 16.03
CA ALA A 51 -6.45 12.28 14.71
C ALA A 51 -7.01 10.88 14.46
N LEU A 52 -6.76 9.92 15.37
CA LEU A 52 -7.24 8.54 15.24
C LEU A 52 -8.77 8.48 15.22
N ARG A 53 -9.44 9.22 16.12
CA ARG A 53 -10.91 9.32 16.18
C ARG A 53 -11.51 9.86 14.88
N ARG A 54 -10.90 10.87 14.24
CA ARG A 54 -11.40 11.34 12.92
C ARG A 54 -11.03 10.39 11.78
N MET A 55 -9.88 9.72 11.84
CA MET A 55 -9.45 8.74 10.84
C MET A 55 -10.31 7.47 10.84
N GLU A 56 -10.91 7.10 11.97
CA GLU A 56 -11.96 6.07 12.08
C GLU A 56 -13.26 6.50 11.37
N LEU A 57 -13.66 7.77 11.52
CA LEU A 57 -14.84 8.33 10.88
C LEU A 57 -14.66 8.55 9.36
N GLY A 58 -13.44 8.64 8.86
CA GLY A 58 -13.14 8.69 7.42
C GLY A 58 -11.82 9.38 7.06
N PRO A 59 -11.59 9.67 5.77
CA PRO A 59 -10.36 10.29 5.30
C PRO A 59 -10.18 11.74 5.80
N VAL A 60 -9.05 12.04 6.42
CA VAL A 60 -8.68 13.37 6.92
C VAL A 60 -7.40 13.89 6.28
N LEU A 61 -7.33 15.21 6.09
CA LEU A 61 -6.09 15.92 5.81
C LEU A 61 -5.38 16.22 7.13
N LEU A 62 -4.19 15.65 7.37
CA LEU A 62 -3.48 15.84 8.65
C LEU A 62 -3.15 17.32 8.96
N ALA A 63 -3.00 18.15 7.93
CA ALA A 63 -2.80 19.60 8.08
C ALA A 63 -4.00 20.33 8.74
N ASN A 64 -5.16 19.68 8.86
CA ASN A 64 -6.35 20.20 9.56
C ASN A 64 -6.45 19.70 11.02
N LEU A 65 -5.49 18.90 11.49
CA LEU A 65 -5.48 18.31 12.84
C LEU A 65 -4.44 18.96 13.76
N ALA A 66 -3.23 19.21 13.26
CA ALA A 66 -2.19 19.90 14.02
C ALA A 66 -2.33 21.43 13.87
N PRO A 67 -2.08 22.22 14.93
CA PRO A 67 -1.77 23.64 14.80
C PRO A 67 -0.63 23.84 13.79
N ARG A 68 -0.63 24.97 13.06
CA ARG A 68 0.43 25.26 12.08
C ARG A 68 1.80 25.16 12.76
N ALA A 69 2.70 24.38 12.16
CA ALA A 69 4.06 24.09 12.67
C ALA A 69 5.02 25.30 12.73
N ASP A 70 4.48 26.51 12.63
CA ASP A 70 5.20 27.78 12.78
C ASP A 70 5.56 28.01 14.27
N ASP A 71 4.73 27.55 15.21
CA ASP A 71 5.05 27.54 16.65
C ASP A 71 5.77 26.25 17.09
N ALA A 72 6.37 26.26 18.29
CA ALA A 72 7.11 25.11 18.81
C ALA A 72 6.19 23.97 19.26
N ALA A 73 5.04 24.28 19.85
CA ALA A 73 4.09 23.29 20.36
C ALA A 73 3.50 22.43 19.24
N GLY A 74 3.11 23.05 18.12
CA GLY A 74 2.62 22.39 16.92
C GLY A 74 3.67 21.53 16.23
N ARG A 75 4.97 21.89 16.30
CA ARG A 75 6.06 21.00 15.85
C ARG A 75 6.17 19.75 16.71
N ASP A 76 6.08 19.88 18.03
CA ASP A 76 6.12 18.74 18.94
C ASP A 76 4.89 17.84 18.79
N ASP A 77 3.69 18.43 18.65
CA ASP A 77 2.44 17.71 18.33
C ASP A 77 2.55 16.95 17.00
N TRP A 78 3.05 17.61 15.95
CA TRP A 78 3.26 16.99 14.64
C TRP A 78 4.28 15.84 14.68
N TYR A 79 5.37 16.00 15.45
CA TYR A 79 6.37 14.96 15.62
C TYR A 79 5.80 13.74 16.36
N CYS A 80 5.09 13.95 17.47
CA CYS A 80 4.41 12.88 18.19
C CYS A 80 3.37 12.16 17.31
N LEU A 81 2.54 12.91 16.57
CA LEU A 81 1.58 12.35 15.63
C LEU A 81 2.28 11.50 14.56
N SER A 82 3.34 12.03 13.93
CA SER A 82 4.10 11.34 12.88
C SER A 82 4.67 10.00 13.36
N LEU A 83 5.23 9.94 14.58
CA LEU A 83 5.77 8.70 15.17
C LEU A 83 4.68 7.63 15.38
N HIS A 84 3.50 8.02 15.90
CA HIS A 84 2.41 7.07 16.09
C HIS A 84 1.84 6.59 14.75
N LEU A 85 1.67 7.49 13.77
CA LEU A 85 1.17 7.14 12.45
C LEU A 85 2.18 6.29 11.64
N GLU A 86 3.50 6.43 11.85
CA GLU A 86 4.48 5.51 11.27
C GLU A 86 4.35 4.11 11.88
N ARG A 87 4.23 3.98 13.20
CA ARG A 87 4.03 2.68 13.87
C ARG A 87 2.72 2.01 13.44
N LEU A 88 1.65 2.79 13.33
CA LEU A 88 0.32 2.34 12.92
C LEU A 88 0.14 2.30 11.40
N SER A 89 1.19 2.50 10.59
CA SER A 89 1.09 2.59 9.11
C SER A 89 0.55 1.33 8.42
N HIS A 90 0.51 0.20 9.13
CA HIS A 90 -0.15 -1.02 8.69
C HIS A 90 -1.67 -1.00 8.88
N LEU A 91 -2.23 -0.16 9.76
CA LEU A 91 -3.68 0.04 9.97
C LEU A 91 -4.26 1.21 9.15
N ILE A 92 -3.40 1.95 8.44
CA ILE A 92 -3.74 3.24 7.80
C ILE A 92 -3.88 3.07 6.29
N VAL A 93 -4.99 3.53 5.74
CA VAL A 93 -5.18 3.72 4.29
C VAL A 93 -4.70 5.11 3.91
N ARG A 94 -3.91 5.19 2.83
CA ARG A 94 -3.37 6.45 2.31
C ARG A 94 -4.00 6.76 0.96
N THR A 95 -4.65 7.90 0.86
CA THR A 95 -5.50 8.25 -0.28
C THR A 95 -5.05 9.55 -0.91
N LEU A 96 -4.71 9.50 -2.20
CA LEU A 96 -4.37 10.67 -3.00
C LEU A 96 -5.65 11.19 -3.67
N GLY A 97 -5.93 12.48 -3.54
CA GLY A 97 -7.03 13.16 -4.26
C GLY A 97 -6.55 14.40 -5.00
N ILE A 98 -7.45 14.98 -5.80
CA ILE A 98 -7.36 16.36 -6.27
C ILE A 98 -8.31 17.19 -5.42
N ASP A 99 -7.98 18.44 -5.11
CA ASP A 99 -8.89 19.40 -4.49
C ASP A 99 -9.92 19.93 -5.51
N ASP A 100 -10.68 19.02 -6.13
CA ASP A 100 -11.73 19.26 -7.13
C ASP A 100 -13.10 18.70 -6.72
N LEU A 101 -13.20 18.14 -5.51
CA LEU A 101 -14.37 17.44 -4.95
C LEU A 101 -14.88 16.23 -5.76
N ALA A 102 -14.20 15.82 -6.84
CA ALA A 102 -14.60 14.67 -7.66
C ALA A 102 -14.09 13.32 -7.12
N GLY A 103 -13.65 13.29 -5.86
CA GLY A 103 -13.26 12.07 -5.14
C GLY A 103 -11.79 11.66 -5.33
N PRO A 104 -11.38 10.54 -4.71
CA PRO A 104 -10.00 10.10 -4.68
C PRO A 104 -9.49 9.70 -6.07
N LEU A 105 -8.21 9.92 -6.33
CA LEU A 105 -7.51 9.37 -7.49
C LEU A 105 -7.19 7.89 -7.28
N LEU A 106 -6.57 7.59 -6.14
CA LEU A 106 -6.20 6.23 -5.72
C LEU A 106 -6.07 6.14 -4.20
N SER A 107 -6.26 4.94 -3.66
CA SER A 107 -6.07 4.60 -2.25
C SER A 107 -5.09 3.42 -2.13
N ALA A 108 -4.01 3.60 -1.37
CA ALA A 108 -3.09 2.54 -0.98
C ALA A 108 -3.56 1.93 0.34
N MET A 109 -4.08 0.70 0.26
CA MET A 109 -4.55 -0.09 1.39
C MET A 109 -3.45 -1.06 1.83
N PRO A 110 -3.08 -1.11 3.12
CA PRO A 110 -2.12 -2.10 3.61
C PRO A 110 -2.72 -3.51 3.47
N VAL A 111 -1.89 -4.51 3.20
CA VAL A 111 -2.27 -5.94 3.12
C VAL A 111 -1.37 -6.84 3.97
N SER A 112 -0.50 -6.26 4.80
CA SER A 112 0.44 -6.96 5.67
C SER A 112 0.59 -6.21 7.00
N PRO A 113 0.77 -6.88 8.16
CA PRO A 113 1.01 -6.21 9.45
C PRO A 113 2.38 -5.50 9.52
N VAL A 114 3.29 -5.78 8.58
CA VAL A 114 4.59 -5.08 8.46
C VAL A 114 4.59 -4.00 7.36
N ALA A 115 3.42 -3.60 6.87
CA ALA A 115 3.29 -2.56 5.87
C ALA A 115 3.78 -1.21 6.40
N ARG A 116 4.62 -0.51 5.62
CA ARG A 116 5.12 0.84 5.89
C ARG A 116 5.01 1.71 4.65
N PHE A 117 4.33 2.85 4.75
CA PHE A 117 4.12 3.77 3.62
C PHE A 117 5.07 4.96 3.70
N ALA A 118 6.19 4.90 2.98
CA ALA A 118 7.17 5.98 2.90
C ALA A 118 7.05 6.71 1.56
N LEU A 119 6.44 7.90 1.57
CA LEU A 119 6.22 8.69 0.37
C LEU A 119 7.50 9.44 -0.01
N ALA A 120 8.15 9.01 -1.09
CA ALA A 120 9.38 9.60 -1.59
C ALA A 120 9.21 10.03 -3.06
N ARG A 121 9.75 11.20 -3.42
CA ARG A 121 9.67 11.69 -4.81
C ARG A 121 10.54 10.85 -5.74
N LEU A 122 9.97 10.35 -6.82
CA LEU A 122 10.74 9.63 -7.84
C LEU A 122 11.71 10.58 -8.57
N PRO A 123 12.96 10.15 -8.85
CA PRO A 123 13.88 10.94 -9.68
C PRO A 123 13.34 11.04 -11.11
N GLY A 124 13.05 12.26 -11.58
CA GLY A 124 12.33 12.53 -12.85
C GLY A 124 12.91 11.88 -14.12
N ARG A 125 14.21 11.56 -14.10
CA ARG A 125 14.95 10.93 -15.21
C ARG A 125 15.20 9.43 -15.05
N ARG A 126 14.84 8.81 -13.92
CA ARG A 126 15.08 7.37 -13.71
C ARG A 126 13.90 6.58 -14.30
N PRO A 127 14.12 5.65 -15.25
CA PRO A 127 13.03 4.83 -15.78
C PRO A 127 12.48 3.88 -14.72
N VAL A 128 11.16 3.83 -14.62
CA VAL A 128 10.38 2.94 -13.77
C VAL A 128 9.34 2.20 -14.61
N ARG A 129 8.84 1.08 -14.08
CA ARG A 129 7.73 0.29 -14.64
C ARG A 129 6.99 -0.43 -13.52
N LEU A 130 5.86 -1.06 -13.83
CA LEU A 130 5.21 -2.02 -12.93
C LEU A 130 6.17 -3.19 -12.61
N PRO A 131 6.21 -3.68 -11.37
CA PRO A 131 6.97 -4.88 -11.01
C PRO A 131 6.55 -6.11 -11.82
N SER A 132 7.49 -7.02 -12.08
CA SER A 132 7.20 -8.31 -12.71
C SER A 132 6.26 -9.15 -11.83
N GLY A 133 5.13 -9.57 -12.39
CA GLY A 133 4.09 -10.30 -11.66
C GLY A 133 3.03 -9.42 -11.00
N ALA A 134 3.08 -8.09 -11.17
CA ALA A 134 1.98 -7.23 -10.76
C ALA A 134 0.68 -7.60 -11.50
N SER A 135 -0.42 -7.70 -10.76
CA SER A 135 -1.75 -8.06 -11.26
C SER A 135 -2.70 -6.87 -11.17
N LEU A 136 -3.51 -6.70 -12.21
CA LEU A 136 -4.56 -5.71 -12.29
C LEU A 136 -5.91 -6.43 -12.33
N THR A 137 -6.85 -6.00 -11.49
CA THR A 137 -8.22 -6.54 -11.42
C THR A 137 -9.21 -5.38 -11.49
N VAL A 138 -10.07 -5.39 -12.51
CA VAL A 138 -11.16 -4.40 -12.62
C VAL A 138 -12.32 -4.84 -11.73
N GLY A 139 -12.76 -3.96 -10.83
CA GLY A 139 -13.89 -4.17 -9.93
C GLY A 139 -14.96 -3.09 -10.11
N ARG A 140 -15.95 -3.07 -9.20
CA ARG A 140 -16.97 -2.02 -9.16
C ARG A 140 -16.38 -0.65 -8.81
N ASP A 141 -15.43 -0.64 -7.89
CA ASP A 141 -14.95 0.57 -7.20
C ASP A 141 -13.65 1.14 -7.81
N GLY A 142 -13.24 0.60 -8.97
CA GLY A 142 -12.04 0.99 -9.71
C GLY A 142 -11.19 -0.19 -10.18
N VAL A 143 -9.91 0.09 -10.46
CA VAL A 143 -8.90 -0.92 -10.82
C VAL A 143 -8.01 -1.20 -9.61
N SER A 144 -8.03 -2.44 -9.12
CA SER A 144 -7.11 -2.87 -8.07
C SER A 144 -5.78 -3.33 -8.67
N VAL A 145 -4.67 -2.87 -8.09
CA VAL A 145 -3.29 -3.23 -8.45
C VAL A 145 -2.62 -3.88 -7.24
N GLN A 146 -1.99 -5.03 -7.46
CA GLN A 146 -1.23 -5.76 -6.45
C GLN A 146 0.09 -6.23 -7.06
N SER A 147 1.15 -6.30 -6.25
CA SER A 147 2.44 -6.88 -6.66
C SER A 147 2.87 -7.96 -5.67
N PRO A 148 3.42 -9.10 -6.12
CA PRO A 148 4.19 -9.99 -5.27
C PRO A 148 5.24 -9.19 -4.49
N GLY A 149 5.34 -9.43 -3.18
CA GLY A 149 6.27 -8.73 -2.31
C GLY A 149 5.88 -7.30 -1.88
N SER A 150 4.82 -6.70 -2.43
CA SER A 150 4.29 -5.45 -1.87
C SER A 150 3.46 -5.72 -0.61
N SER A 151 3.63 -4.87 0.40
CA SER A 151 2.79 -4.85 1.60
C SER A 151 1.51 -4.00 1.43
N TYR A 152 1.26 -3.46 0.23
CA TYR A 152 0.08 -2.68 -0.12
C TYR A 152 -0.67 -3.25 -1.33
N ARG A 153 -1.97 -2.99 -1.36
CA ARG A 153 -2.85 -3.07 -2.54
C ARG A 153 -3.25 -1.63 -2.89
N VAL A 154 -3.11 -1.23 -4.15
CA VAL A 154 -3.64 0.06 -4.60
C VAL A 154 -5.00 -0.16 -5.24
N LEU A 155 -5.97 0.69 -4.94
CA LEU A 155 -7.22 0.81 -5.67
C LEU A 155 -7.21 2.15 -6.40
N VAL A 156 -7.36 2.11 -7.72
CA VAL A 156 -7.36 3.28 -8.60
C VAL A 156 -8.79 3.60 -8.97
N HIS A 157 -9.30 4.72 -8.47
CA HIS A 157 -10.72 5.08 -8.56
C HIS A 157 -11.04 5.92 -9.80
N ARG A 158 -10.10 6.76 -10.26
CA ARG A 158 -10.32 7.76 -11.32
C ARG A 158 -9.45 7.54 -12.58
N PRO A 159 -9.94 7.91 -13.78
CA PRO A 159 -9.24 7.70 -15.05
C PRO A 159 -7.82 8.26 -15.12
N GLU A 160 -7.56 9.41 -14.50
CA GLU A 160 -6.28 10.10 -14.49
C GLU A 160 -5.16 9.21 -13.95
N ALA A 161 -5.44 8.50 -12.84
CA ALA A 161 -4.52 7.54 -12.25
C ALA A 161 -4.47 6.20 -13.01
N VAL A 162 -5.55 5.81 -13.71
CA VAL A 162 -5.53 4.67 -14.64
C VAL A 162 -4.61 4.95 -15.84
N TRP A 163 -4.59 6.17 -16.36
CA TRP A 163 -3.70 6.55 -17.46
C TRP A 163 -2.22 6.50 -17.05
N VAL A 164 -1.88 7.04 -15.88
CA VAL A 164 -0.52 6.93 -15.31
C VAL A 164 -0.12 5.47 -15.11
N LEU A 165 -1.00 4.66 -14.51
CA LEU A 165 -0.79 3.22 -14.34
C LEU A 165 -0.54 2.50 -15.68
N GLY A 166 -1.29 2.86 -16.73
CA GLY A 166 -1.12 2.35 -18.08
C GLY A 166 0.23 2.70 -18.72
N ARG A 167 0.83 3.85 -18.38
CA ARG A 167 2.20 4.19 -18.83
C ARG A 167 3.25 3.27 -18.22
N LEU A 168 3.06 2.84 -16.96
CA LEU A 168 3.98 1.95 -16.24
C LEU A 168 3.97 0.50 -16.76
N ALA A 169 3.13 0.15 -17.73
CA ALA A 169 3.24 -1.13 -18.46
C ALA A 169 4.57 -1.26 -19.22
N TRP A 170 5.26 -0.14 -19.48
CA TRP A 170 6.56 -0.07 -20.14
C TRP A 170 7.54 0.76 -19.30
N PRO A 171 8.87 0.61 -19.49
CA PRO A 171 9.86 1.55 -18.98
C PRO A 171 9.54 3.00 -19.35
N VAL A 172 9.33 3.84 -18.36
CA VAL A 172 9.01 5.27 -18.54
C VAL A 172 9.60 6.09 -17.39
N THR A 173 10.07 7.32 -17.66
CA THR A 173 10.49 8.24 -16.59
C THR A 173 9.33 9.12 -16.13
N PRO A 174 9.35 9.66 -14.90
CA PRO A 174 8.31 10.60 -14.47
C PRO A 174 8.13 11.80 -15.42
N ASP A 175 9.22 12.39 -15.90
CA ASP A 175 9.19 13.49 -16.88
C ASP A 175 8.43 13.08 -18.17
N GLN A 176 8.60 11.84 -18.64
CA GLN A 176 7.93 11.32 -19.82
C GLN A 176 6.44 11.04 -19.60
N VAL A 177 6.02 10.67 -18.38
CA VAL A 177 4.59 10.50 -18.05
C VAL A 177 3.91 11.86 -18.02
N SER A 178 4.49 12.84 -17.32
CA SER A 178 3.96 14.20 -17.23
C SER A 178 3.89 14.90 -18.59
N ALA A 179 4.83 14.64 -19.51
CA ALA A 179 4.80 15.20 -20.86
C ALA A 179 3.83 14.48 -21.84
N ALA A 180 3.47 13.22 -21.57
CA ALA A 180 2.65 12.40 -22.47
C ALA A 180 1.15 12.39 -22.14
N LEU A 181 0.76 12.85 -20.94
CA LEU A 181 -0.62 12.87 -20.48
C LEU A 181 -1.16 14.30 -20.44
N ALA A 182 -2.44 14.48 -20.78
CA ALA A 182 -3.15 15.75 -20.61
C ALA A 182 -3.55 15.97 -19.14
N LEU A 183 -2.57 15.87 -18.23
CA LEU A 183 -2.72 16.06 -16.79
C LEU A 183 -1.79 17.19 -16.33
N PRO A 184 -2.15 17.92 -15.26
CA PRO A 184 -1.21 18.80 -14.58
C PRO A 184 0.01 17.98 -14.13
N ALA A 185 1.23 18.44 -14.44
CA ALA A 185 2.46 17.67 -14.18
C ALA A 185 2.59 17.22 -12.71
N GLY A 186 2.21 18.10 -11.77
CA GLY A 186 2.18 17.77 -10.34
C GLY A 186 1.23 16.62 -9.99
N VAL A 187 0.09 16.48 -10.67
CA VAL A 187 -0.85 15.36 -10.45
C VAL A 187 -0.22 14.04 -10.92
N ALA A 188 0.34 14.02 -12.13
CA ALA A 188 1.00 12.83 -12.68
C ALA A 188 2.18 12.37 -11.79
N GLU A 189 3.05 13.29 -11.39
CA GLU A 189 4.17 13.02 -10.48
C GLU A 189 3.70 12.45 -9.14
N ARG A 190 2.69 13.06 -8.50
CA ARG A 190 2.18 12.62 -7.21
C ARG A 190 1.51 11.24 -7.27
N ILE A 191 0.85 10.89 -8.38
CA ILE A 191 0.33 9.54 -8.63
C ILE A 191 1.50 8.53 -8.68
N MET A 192 2.58 8.84 -9.40
CA MET A 192 3.74 7.95 -9.50
C MET A 192 4.49 7.80 -8.16
N ASP A 193 4.66 8.88 -7.40
CA ASP A 193 5.22 8.83 -6.03
C ASP A 193 4.40 7.91 -5.12
N TYR A 194 3.07 7.99 -5.20
CA TYR A 194 2.15 7.13 -4.43
C TYR A 194 2.24 5.66 -4.85
N LEU A 195 2.30 5.39 -6.16
CA LEU A 195 2.50 4.04 -6.67
C LEU A 195 3.86 3.48 -6.24
N ALA A 196 4.91 4.30 -6.23
CA ALA A 196 6.24 3.89 -5.75
C ALA A 196 6.26 3.58 -4.25
N ALA A 197 5.65 4.44 -3.43
CA ALA A 197 5.53 4.22 -1.99
C ALA A 197 4.71 2.96 -1.64
N ALA A 198 3.73 2.61 -2.48
CA ALA A 198 2.97 1.35 -2.38
C ALA A 198 3.69 0.14 -2.99
N GLY A 199 4.94 0.25 -3.45
CA GLY A 199 5.68 -0.85 -4.09
C GLY A 199 5.14 -1.27 -5.46
N MET A 200 4.35 -0.43 -6.12
CA MET A 200 3.80 -0.63 -7.47
C MET A 200 4.68 -0.05 -8.58
N THR A 201 5.91 0.35 -8.27
CA THR A 201 6.94 0.67 -9.26
C THR A 201 8.23 -0.08 -8.95
N ALA A 202 8.82 -0.70 -9.96
CA ALA A 202 10.20 -1.16 -9.95
C ALA A 202 11.05 -0.20 -10.79
N ALA A 203 12.23 0.16 -10.29
CA ALA A 203 13.24 0.78 -11.14
C ALA A 203 13.63 -0.20 -12.25
N VAL A 204 13.81 0.31 -13.46
CA VAL A 204 14.53 -0.45 -14.48
C VAL A 204 15.99 -0.33 -14.12
N GLU A 205 16.62 -1.43 -13.73
CA GLU A 205 18.07 -1.51 -13.77
C GLU A 205 18.47 -1.32 -15.24
N GLU A 206 19.31 -0.32 -15.51
CA GLU A 206 20.02 -0.28 -16.79
C GLU A 206 20.75 -1.61 -16.90
N GLU A 207 20.37 -2.42 -17.90
CA GLU A 207 21.06 -3.66 -18.22
C GLU A 207 22.51 -3.26 -18.52
N ARG A 208 23.36 -3.44 -17.52
CA ARG A 208 24.73 -2.93 -17.50
C ARG A 208 25.53 -3.80 -18.44
N VAL A 209 25.43 -3.50 -19.74
CA VAL A 209 26.02 -4.27 -20.84
C VAL A 209 27.43 -4.63 -20.42
N PRO A 210 27.73 -5.91 -20.15
CA PRO A 210 29.03 -6.28 -19.62
C PRO A 210 30.05 -5.91 -20.68
N SER A 211 30.93 -4.96 -20.36
CA SER A 211 31.88 -4.31 -21.27
C SER A 211 33.06 -5.22 -21.65
N SER A 212 32.80 -6.53 -21.72
CA SER A 212 33.73 -7.63 -21.88
C SER A 212 33.44 -8.47 -23.14
N VAL A 213 33.03 -7.84 -24.25
CA VAL A 213 33.04 -8.46 -25.58
C VAL A 213 33.79 -7.60 -26.59
N PHE A 214 35.04 -7.25 -26.26
CA PHE A 214 36.04 -6.91 -27.27
C PHE A 214 37.46 -7.29 -26.83
N ARG A 215 37.63 -8.55 -26.37
CA ARG A 215 38.97 -9.16 -26.43
C ARG A 215 39.32 -9.35 -27.90
N ARG A 216 40.21 -8.48 -28.37
CA ARG A 216 41.00 -8.62 -29.59
C ARG A 216 41.40 -10.09 -29.78
N GLY A 217 41.09 -10.65 -30.94
CA GLY A 217 41.36 -12.05 -31.23
C GLY A 217 42.86 -12.36 -31.14
N ASP A 218 43.17 -13.53 -30.61
CA ASP A 218 44.48 -14.13 -30.70
C ASP A 218 44.34 -15.54 -31.29
N ALA A 219 45.31 -15.96 -32.08
CA ALA A 219 45.16 -17.10 -33.00
C ALA A 219 45.62 -18.44 -32.37
N GLY A 220 44.91 -19.51 -32.71
CA GLY A 220 45.23 -20.90 -32.32
C GLY A 220 43.99 -21.78 -32.50
N SER A 221 43.79 -22.46 -33.64
CA SER A 221 44.54 -23.61 -34.17
C SER A 221 44.32 -24.90 -33.34
N GLY A 222 43.76 -25.92 -34.00
CA GLY A 222 43.28 -27.18 -33.40
C GLY A 222 41.76 -27.14 -33.18
N GLY A 223 40.90 -27.97 -33.80
CA GLY A 223 41.14 -29.14 -34.64
C GLY A 223 40.69 -30.42 -33.92
N GLY A 224 39.51 -30.94 -34.24
CA GLY A 224 39.08 -32.23 -33.66
C GLY A 224 37.59 -32.55 -33.69
N ARG A 225 37.19 -33.34 -34.70
CA ARG A 225 36.16 -34.41 -34.68
C ARG A 225 34.68 -34.07 -34.42
N LEU A 226 33.90 -34.36 -35.46
CA LEU A 226 32.53 -34.84 -35.36
C LEU A 226 32.43 -36.15 -34.54
N THR A 227 31.39 -36.26 -33.72
CA THR A 227 30.68 -37.52 -33.47
C THR A 227 29.19 -37.22 -33.33
N ALA A 228 28.35 -37.83 -34.17
CA ALA A 228 26.90 -37.80 -34.05
C ALA A 228 26.40 -39.07 -33.36
N ALA A 229 25.48 -38.92 -32.40
CA ALA A 229 24.60 -39.96 -31.84
C ALA A 229 23.77 -39.31 -30.71
N ARG A 230 22.52 -39.71 -30.41
CA ARG A 230 21.49 -40.45 -31.16
C ARG A 230 20.19 -40.26 -30.37
N GLU A 231 19.05 -40.29 -31.03
CA GLU A 231 17.73 -40.26 -30.37
C GLU A 231 17.53 -41.46 -29.44
N THR A 232 16.69 -41.32 -28.40
CA THR A 232 15.45 -42.12 -28.27
C THR A 232 14.53 -41.62 -27.13
N PRO A 233 13.20 -41.77 -27.25
CA PRO A 233 12.21 -41.46 -26.20
C PRO A 233 11.77 -42.72 -25.40
N THR A 234 11.18 -42.53 -24.19
CA THR A 234 10.35 -43.47 -23.37
C THR A 234 10.20 -42.86 -21.96
N GLU A 235 9.11 -42.91 -21.17
CA GLU A 235 7.67 -43.25 -21.34
C GLU A 235 6.86 -42.39 -20.33
N ALA A 236 5.60 -42.00 -20.57
CA ALA A 236 4.32 -42.72 -20.35
C ALA A 236 3.97 -43.14 -18.89
N GLY A 237 2.81 -42.64 -18.40
CA GLY A 237 2.07 -43.14 -17.23
C GLY A 237 2.39 -42.46 -15.89
N ARG A 238 1.43 -42.30 -14.96
CA ARG A 238 -0.06 -42.40 -14.98
C ARG A 238 -0.61 -41.62 -13.76
N PRO A 239 -1.92 -41.33 -13.64
CA PRO A 239 -2.43 -40.43 -12.61
C PRO A 239 -2.62 -41.11 -11.25
N GLY A 240 -2.41 -40.33 -10.17
CA GLY A 240 -2.77 -40.69 -8.80
C GLY A 240 -3.82 -39.74 -8.24
N ALA A 241 -5.10 -40.13 -8.29
CA ALA A 241 -6.14 -39.47 -7.51
C ALA A 241 -6.11 -40.02 -6.07
N VAL A 242 -6.14 -39.16 -5.05
CA VAL A 242 -6.44 -39.55 -3.67
C VAL A 242 -7.52 -38.63 -3.10
N THR A 243 -8.53 -39.27 -2.53
CA THR A 243 -9.81 -38.69 -2.12
C THR A 243 -9.77 -38.18 -0.68
N ALA A 244 -10.59 -37.15 -0.41
CA ALA A 244 -11.32 -36.87 0.83
C ALA A 244 -10.68 -37.12 2.22
N ALA A 245 -10.67 -36.05 3.04
CA ALA A 245 -11.07 -36.14 4.44
C ALA A 245 -11.56 -34.77 4.97
N SER A 246 -12.88 -34.61 5.12
CA SER A 246 -13.46 -33.51 5.92
C SER A 246 -13.50 -33.92 7.41
N PRO A 247 -13.09 -33.05 8.36
CA PRO A 247 -13.41 -33.23 9.77
C PRO A 247 -14.86 -32.79 10.09
N PRO A 248 -15.50 -33.36 11.13
CA PRO A 248 -16.92 -33.13 11.44
C PRO A 248 -17.18 -31.90 12.35
N PRO A 249 -18.44 -31.43 12.45
CA PRO A 249 -18.82 -30.32 13.33
C PRO A 249 -18.94 -30.75 14.80
N GLY A 250 -18.20 -30.09 15.69
CA GLY A 250 -18.33 -30.25 17.14
C GLY A 250 -19.44 -29.39 17.73
N ARG A 251 -20.50 -30.02 18.25
CA ARG A 251 -21.52 -29.39 19.13
C ARG A 251 -21.45 -30.01 20.53
N CYS A 252 -21.41 -29.15 21.55
CA CYS A 252 -21.99 -29.26 22.91
C CYS A 252 -21.38 -28.09 23.72
N GLY A 253 -22.15 -27.24 24.40
CA GLY A 253 -22.80 -27.51 25.69
C GLY A 253 -21.81 -27.16 26.82
N SER A 254 -22.12 -26.39 27.86
CA SER A 254 -23.42 -26.07 28.50
C SER A 254 -23.35 -24.82 29.40
N ARG A 255 -24.50 -24.20 29.70
CA ARG A 255 -24.67 -23.22 30.80
C ARG A 255 -24.68 -23.93 32.17
N PRO A 256 -24.32 -23.22 33.24
CA PRO A 256 -25.18 -23.12 34.43
C PRO A 256 -25.41 -21.66 34.93
N PRO A 257 -26.28 -21.41 35.94
CA PRO A 257 -26.93 -20.09 36.16
C PRO A 257 -26.73 -19.41 37.54
N GLY A 258 -27.29 -18.20 37.69
CA GLY A 258 -27.44 -17.42 38.94
C GLY A 258 -26.27 -16.45 39.22
N CYS A 259 -26.36 -15.37 40.01
CA CYS A 259 -27.44 -14.54 40.62
C CYS A 259 -26.80 -13.18 41.00
N GLY A 260 -27.47 -12.05 41.24
CA GLY A 260 -28.88 -11.62 41.24
C GLY A 260 -28.96 -10.08 41.42
N PRO A 261 -30.15 -9.43 41.44
CA PRO A 261 -30.22 -7.96 41.39
C PRO A 261 -30.03 -7.30 42.77
N GLY A 262 -29.05 -6.38 42.87
CA GLY A 262 -28.85 -5.51 44.02
C GLY A 262 -29.40 -4.11 43.77
N ALA A 263 -30.56 -3.80 44.34
CA ALA A 263 -31.06 -2.42 44.42
C ALA A 263 -30.52 -1.74 45.69
N SER A 264 -30.13 -0.47 45.59
CA SER A 264 -29.85 0.39 46.74
C SER A 264 -30.08 1.86 46.36
N SER A 265 -31.00 2.50 47.07
CA SER A 265 -31.39 3.91 46.89
C SER A 265 -30.33 4.88 47.44
N PRO A 266 -30.25 6.12 46.94
CA PRO A 266 -29.68 7.24 47.70
C PRO A 266 -30.70 7.81 48.71
N PRO A 267 -30.23 8.44 49.81
CA PRO A 267 -31.09 9.09 50.81
C PRO A 267 -31.51 10.52 50.40
N SER A 268 -32.30 11.13 51.29
CA SER A 268 -33.00 12.43 51.20
C SER A 268 -32.16 13.66 50.90
#